data_AF-A0A924GKZ2-F1
#
_entry.id   AF-A0A924GKZ2-F1
#
_cell.length_a   1.000
_cell.length_b   1.000
_cell.length_c   1.000
_cell.angle_alpha   90.00
_cell.angle_beta   90.00
_cell.angle_gamma   90.00
#
_symmetry.space_group_name_H-M   'P 1'
#
loop_
_entity.id
_entity.type
_entity.pdbx_description
1 polymer ?
#
loop_
_entity_poly.entity_id
_entity_poly.type
_entity_poly.pdbx_seq_one_letter_code
_entity_poly.pdbx_strand_id
1 'polypeptide(L)'
;LNRAIAVAMSQGPEVGLALIDEIVTSRGMDDYYLLPATRADLLRRMGRRIEAVIEYEKALQLAPSEAEKRYLGKRLTETRRR
;
A
#
# COMPACT_ATOMS: atom_id res chain seq x y z
N LEU A 1 -10.29 4.67 4.86
CA LEU A 1 -9.23 3.64 4.89
C LEU A 1 -9.65 2.38 5.64
N ASN A 2 -10.01 2.42 6.93
CA ASN A 2 -10.41 1.21 7.70
C ASN A 2 -11.51 0.37 7.04
N ARG A 3 -12.55 1.01 6.48
CA ARG A 3 -13.60 0.33 5.71
C ARG A 3 -13.08 -0.40 4.47
N ALA A 4 -12.18 0.23 3.70
CA ALA A 4 -11.63 -0.36 2.50
C ALA A 4 -10.69 -1.54 2.81
N ILE A 5 -9.94 -1.46 3.91
CA ILE A 5 -9.14 -2.59 4.43
C ILE A 5 -10.06 -3.75 4.82
N ALA A 6 -11.14 -3.49 5.56
CA ALA A 6 -12.10 -4.53 5.94
C ALA A 6 -12.74 -5.20 4.72
N VAL A 7 -13.06 -4.44 3.68
CA VAL A 7 -13.56 -4.99 2.40
C VAL A 7 -12.47 -5.80 1.68
N ALA A 8 -11.21 -5.34 1.66
CA ALA A 8 -10.09 -6.09 1.09
C ALA A 8 -9.94 -7.48 1.74
N MET A 9 -10.13 -7.54 3.05
CA MET A 9 -10.05 -8.79 3.82
C MET A 9 -11.28 -9.69 3.61
N SER A 10 -12.46 -9.11 3.38
CA SER A 10 -13.72 -9.84 3.27
C SER A 10 -14.09 -10.26 1.85
N GLN A 11 -13.75 -9.44 0.85
CA GLN A 11 -14.23 -9.57 -0.53
C GLN A 11 -13.09 -9.70 -1.55
N GLY A 12 -11.84 -9.65 -1.09
CA GLY A 12 -10.66 -9.83 -1.91
C GLY A 12 -9.87 -8.53 -2.13
N PRO A 13 -8.56 -8.66 -2.40
CA PRO A 13 -7.64 -7.52 -2.50
C PRO A 13 -7.99 -6.55 -3.63
N GLU A 14 -8.59 -7.02 -4.72
CA GLU A 14 -8.99 -6.22 -5.88
C GLU A 14 -10.09 -5.21 -5.51
N VAL A 15 -11.13 -5.67 -4.81
CA VAL A 15 -12.26 -4.82 -4.38
C VAL A 15 -11.79 -3.79 -3.34
N GLY A 16 -10.92 -4.24 -2.43
CA GLY A 16 -10.30 -3.35 -1.46
C GLY A 16 -9.44 -2.26 -2.10
N LEU A 17 -8.69 -2.61 -3.15
CA LEU A 17 -7.84 -1.66 -3.86
C LEU A 17 -8.68 -0.59 -4.59
N ALA A 18 -9.74 -0.99 -5.29
CA ALA A 18 -10.63 -0.05 -5.97
C ALA A 18 -11.29 0.96 -5.02
N LEU A 19 -11.70 0.52 -3.82
CA LEU A 19 -12.24 1.42 -2.79
C LEU A 19 -11.17 2.34 -2.20
N ILE A 20 -9.92 1.88 -2.12
CA ILE A 20 -8.80 2.73 -1.74
C ILE A 20 -8.59 3.80 -2.81
N ASP A 21 -8.53 3.44 -4.10
CA ASP A 21 -8.45 4.38 -5.23
C ASP A 21 -9.49 5.51 -5.12
N GLU A 22 -10.76 5.18 -4.90
CA GLU A 22 -11.85 6.16 -4.79
C GLU A 22 -11.71 7.11 -3.59
N ILE A 23 -11.23 6.61 -2.45
CA ILE A 23 -11.01 7.43 -1.25
C ILE A 23 -9.88 8.43 -1.45
N VAL A 24 -8.82 8.05 -2.18
CA VAL A 24 -7.68 8.93 -2.46
C VAL A 24 -8.13 10.13 -3.28
N THR A 25 -8.82 9.85 -4.39
CA THR A 25 -9.31 10.88 -5.31
C THR A 25 -10.28 11.85 -4.64
N SER A 26 -11.05 11.41 -3.63
CA SER A 26 -12.06 12.24 -2.97
C SER A 26 -11.57 13.01 -1.73
N ARG A 27 -10.47 12.61 -1.09
CA ARG A 27 -10.04 13.18 0.21
C ARG A 27 -8.65 13.80 0.23
N GLY A 28 -7.90 13.79 -0.88
CA GLY A 28 -6.57 14.41 -0.94
C GLY A 28 -5.62 13.86 0.12
N MET A 29 -5.64 12.54 0.34
CA MET A 29 -4.82 11.85 1.35
C MET A 29 -3.41 11.52 0.82
N ASP A 30 -2.87 12.35 -0.06
CA ASP A 30 -1.64 12.07 -0.81
C ASP A 30 -0.40 12.05 0.10
N ASP A 31 -0.44 12.72 1.25
CA ASP A 31 0.66 12.78 2.22
C ASP A 31 0.62 11.66 3.28
N TYR A 32 -0.31 10.71 3.18
CA TYR A 32 -0.46 9.65 4.17
C TYR A 32 0.26 8.36 3.75
N TYR A 33 1.48 8.14 4.24
CA TYR A 33 2.32 6.99 3.88
C TYR A 33 1.65 5.60 3.97
N LEU A 34 0.65 5.43 4.86
CA LEU A 34 -0.08 4.16 4.99
C LEU A 34 -0.90 3.83 3.74
N LEU A 35 -1.30 4.84 2.96
CA LEU A 35 -2.06 4.64 1.75
C LEU A 35 -1.24 3.87 0.68
N PRO A 36 -0.09 4.38 0.20
CA PRO A 36 0.74 3.62 -0.72
C PRO A 36 1.28 2.34 -0.08
N ALA A 37 1.54 2.30 1.24
CA ALA A 37 1.93 1.05 1.92
C ALA A 37 0.85 -0.04 1.83
N THR A 38 -0.42 0.33 2.01
CA THR A 38 -1.56 -0.60 1.93
C THR A 38 -1.74 -1.09 0.50
N ARG A 39 -1.68 -0.19 -0.49
CA ARG A 39 -1.71 -0.59 -1.91
C ARG A 39 -0.60 -1.57 -2.24
N ALA A 40 0.62 -1.27 -1.80
CA ALA A 40 1.78 -2.12 -2.03
C ALA A 40 1.58 -3.53 -1.47
N ASP A 41 1.01 -3.68 -0.27
CA ASP A 41 0.74 -5.01 0.30
C ASP A 41 -0.34 -5.77 -0.47
N LEU A 42 -1.41 -5.10 -0.91
CA LEU A 42 -2.47 -5.73 -1.73
C LEU A 42 -1.93 -6.18 -3.10
N LEU A 43 -1.21 -5.29 -3.80
CA LEU A 43 -0.58 -5.59 -5.09
C LEU A 43 0.40 -6.77 -4.99
N ARG A 44 1.21 -6.79 -3.91
CA ARG A 44 2.13 -7.90 -3.64
C ARG A 44 1.39 -9.22 -3.44
N ARG A 45 0.26 -9.23 -2.74
CA ARG A 45 -0.57 -10.44 -2.54
C ARG A 45 -1.18 -10.96 -3.84
N MET A 46 -1.52 -10.06 -4.76
CA MET A 46 -2.00 -10.39 -6.11
C MET A 46 -0.88 -10.77 -7.10
N GLY A 47 0.39 -10.79 -6.66
CA GLY A 47 1.54 -11.09 -7.53
C GLY A 47 1.96 -9.94 -8.45
N ARG A 48 1.32 -8.77 -8.36
CA ARG A 48 1.62 -7.54 -9.12
C ARG A 48 2.85 -6.83 -8.53
N ARG A 49 4.01 -7.49 -8.64
CA ARG A 49 5.26 -7.11 -7.96
C ARG A 49 5.80 -5.75 -8.37
N ILE A 50 5.79 -5.42 -9.67
CA ILE A 50 6.34 -4.15 -10.18
C ILE A 50 5.57 -2.98 -9.56
N GLU A 51 4.25 -3.07 -9.55
CA GLU A 51 3.38 -2.03 -9.00
C GLU A 51 3.50 -1.96 -7.47
N ALA A 52 3.61 -3.11 -6.79
CA ALA A 52 3.88 -3.15 -5.37
C ALA A 52 5.19 -2.46 -4.98
N VAL A 53 6.25 -2.62 -5.79
CA VAL A 53 7.54 -1.95 -5.59
C VAL A 53 7.38 -0.43 -5.66
N ILE A 54 6.72 0.07 -6.70
CA ILE A 54 6.48 1.51 -6.89
C ILE A 54 5.73 2.10 -5.69
N GLU A 55 4.69 1.41 -5.22
CA GLU A 55 3.91 1.88 -4.07
C GLU A 55 4.70 1.81 -2.75
N TYR A 56 5.55 0.78 -2.54
CA TYR A 56 6.43 0.76 -1.38
C TYR A 56 7.47 1.89 -1.40
N GLU A 57 7.97 2.28 -2.56
CA GLU A 57 8.90 3.42 -2.70
C GLU A 57 8.22 4.75 -2.36
N LYS A 58 6.99 4.98 -2.84
CA LYS A 58 6.18 6.14 -2.46
C LYS A 58 5.92 6.17 -0.95
N ALA A 59 5.56 5.02 -0.37
CA ALA A 59 5.35 4.92 1.07
C ALA A 59 6.62 5.25 1.87
N LEU A 60 7.80 4.85 1.38
CA LEU A 60 9.08 5.19 2.00
C LEU A 60 9.38 6.69 1.98
N GLN A 61 9.01 7.40 0.90
CA GLN A 61 9.21 8.84 0.80
C GLN A 61 8.34 9.62 1.80
N LEU A 62 7.15 9.11 2.11
CA LEU A 62 6.18 9.75 3.01
C LEU A 62 6.29 9.30 4.47
N ALA A 63 7.11 8.28 4.75
CA ALA A 63 7.17 7.64 6.06
C ALA A 63 7.66 8.63 7.15
N PRO A 64 6.89 8.83 8.25
CA PRO A 64 7.12 9.89 9.21
C PRO A 64 8.25 9.58 10.21
N SER A 65 8.68 8.32 10.32
CA SER A 65 9.79 7.95 11.19
C SER A 65 10.66 6.83 10.61
N GLU A 66 11.84 6.69 11.19
CA GLU A 66 12.80 5.64 10.83
C GLU A 66 12.27 4.23 11.12
N ALA A 67 11.33 4.06 12.06
CA ALA A 67 10.70 2.78 12.31
C ALA A 67 9.83 2.35 11.13
N GLU A 68 8.97 3.25 10.61
CA GLU A 68 8.17 3.01 9.42
C GLU A 68 9.06 2.78 8.19
N LYS A 69 10.12 3.59 8.00
CA LYS A 69 11.06 3.40 6.88
C LYS A 69 11.73 2.03 6.92
N ARG A 70 12.20 1.57 8.09
CA ARG A 70 12.79 0.23 8.24
C ARG A 70 11.79 -0.86 7.90
N TYR A 71 10.55 -0.75 8.39
CA TYR A 71 9.49 -1.70 8.09
C TYR A 71 9.22 -1.76 6.58
N LEU A 72 8.97 -0.61 5.94
CA LEU A 72 8.66 -0.53 4.51
C LEU A 72 9.84 -0.98 3.64
N GLY A 73 11.07 -0.62 4.00
CA GLY A 73 12.28 -1.05 3.29
C GLY A 73 12.48 -2.57 3.33
N LYS A 74 12.16 -3.21 4.45
CA LYS A 74 12.15 -4.68 4.54
C LYS A 74 11.12 -5.27 3.58
N ARG A 75 9.89 -4.75 3.56
CA ARG A 75 8.82 -5.22 2.67
C ARG A 75 9.15 -5.02 1.19
N LEU A 76 9.75 -3.89 0.85
CA LEU A 76 10.23 -3.60 -0.50
C LEU A 76 11.29 -4.62 -0.94
N THR A 77 12.27 -4.90 -0.07
CA THR A 77 13.31 -5.90 -0.33
C THR A 77 12.74 -7.30 -0.52
N GLU A 78 11.78 -7.71 0.33
CA GLU A 78 11.07 -9.00 0.19
C GLU A 78 10.31 -9.09 -1.14
N THR A 79 9.69 -7.98 -1.56
CA THR A 79 8.90 -7.92 -2.80
C THR A 79 9.79 -8.01 -4.05
N ARG A 80 10.99 -7.43 -4.01
CA ARG A 80 11.99 -7.49 -5.09
C ARG A 80 12.66 -8.85 -5.25
N ARG A 81 12.74 -9.64 -4.17
CA ARG A 81 13.49 -10.92 -4.13
C ARG A 81 12.68 -12.14 -4.55
N ARG A 82 11.36 -12.04 -4.63
CA ARG A 82 10.47 -13.09 -5.15
C ARG A 82 10.28 -12.88 -6.63
#